data_AF-A0A7J7UCL6-F1
#
_entry.id   AF-A0A7J7UCL6-F1
#
_cell.length_a   1.000
_cell.length_b   1.000
_cell.length_c   1.000
_cell.angle_alpha   90.00
_cell.angle_beta   90.00
_cell.angle_gamma   90.00
#
_symmetry.space_group_name_H-M   'P 1'
#
loop_
_entity.id
_entity.type
_entity.pdbx_description
1 polymer ?
#
loop_
_entity_poly.entity_id
_entity_poly.type
_entity_poly.pdbx_seq_one_letter_code
_entity_poly.pdbx_strand_id
1 'polypeptide(L)'
;MDAMLYLGYEHIAAIRSLREGGKGSQTVKWCAVGHHESAKCSEWTIKSGGILECTTKKTTEDCIAAIVKGDADAMSLDGGFIYTAGKCGLVPVLAENYLSQDSKEQLGSRCENILMEGHYAVAVVKKSDADLTWNSLRGKKSCHTAVGTSAGWNIPMGLIYNQTGSCKFDEFFSQSCAPGSDPESSFCALCGGGSNAAHKCAPNSHEKYYGSSGAFRCLVEKGDVAFVEHPTVLQNTDGKNPEDWAKDLKQKDFELLCLDGTRKPVTEAQNCHLGIVPNHAVVSRKDKADSVRRMLFNQQELFGRNGFEYMMFQLFKSSTKDLLFSDDTECLANLQDKTIYQKYLGPEYLTAIANVRQCLPSELLDACTLHGS
;
A
#
# COMPACT_ATOMS: atom_id res chain seq x y z
N MET A 1 9.87 9.98 -21.54
CA MET A 1 9.98 8.51 -21.70
C MET A 1 11.45 8.15 -21.78
N ASP A 2 11.94 7.29 -20.89
CA ASP A 2 13.33 6.80 -20.86
C ASP A 2 13.52 5.67 -21.88
N ALA A 3 14.67 5.64 -22.56
CA ALA A 3 15.02 4.61 -23.54
C ALA A 3 14.93 3.19 -22.97
N MET A 4 15.16 3.01 -21.66
CA MET A 4 15.05 1.69 -21.03
C MET A 4 13.62 1.17 -20.92
N LEU A 5 12.65 2.06 -20.64
CA LEU A 5 11.23 1.68 -20.63
C LEU A 5 10.75 1.39 -22.06
N TYR A 6 11.27 2.13 -23.04
CA TYR A 6 10.92 1.96 -24.45
C TYR A 6 11.44 0.64 -25.07
N LEU A 7 12.68 0.25 -24.76
CA LEU A 7 13.30 -0.96 -25.30
C LEU A 7 12.77 -2.26 -24.66
N GLY A 8 12.24 -2.16 -23.43
CA GLY A 8 11.76 -3.30 -22.66
C GLY A 8 12.88 -4.13 -22.01
N TYR A 9 12.55 -4.75 -20.87
CA TYR A 9 13.52 -5.49 -20.04
C TYR A 9 14.23 -6.61 -20.79
N GLU A 10 13.53 -7.41 -21.59
CA GLU A 10 14.12 -8.57 -22.27
C GLU A 10 15.25 -8.17 -23.22
N HIS A 11 15.08 -7.08 -23.97
CA HIS A 11 16.10 -6.55 -24.86
C HIS A 11 17.31 -6.02 -24.08
N ILE A 12 17.05 -5.32 -22.96
CA ILE A 12 18.12 -4.77 -22.10
C ILE A 12 18.89 -5.88 -21.40
N ALA A 13 18.20 -6.90 -20.88
CA ALA A 13 18.80 -8.05 -20.23
C ALA A 13 19.69 -8.85 -21.20
N ALA A 14 19.26 -8.99 -22.46
CA ALA A 14 20.07 -9.58 -23.52
C ALA A 14 21.32 -8.75 -23.81
N ILE A 15 21.20 -7.42 -23.95
CA ILE A 15 22.34 -6.51 -24.18
C ILE A 15 23.33 -6.54 -23.00
N ARG A 16 22.84 -6.52 -21.75
CA ARG A 16 23.68 -6.60 -20.54
C ARG A 16 24.42 -7.93 -20.46
N SER A 17 23.72 -9.03 -20.74
CA SER A 17 24.29 -10.38 -20.73
C SER A 17 25.39 -10.57 -21.78
N LEU A 18 25.27 -9.92 -22.95
CA LEU A 18 26.31 -9.88 -23.99
C LEU A 18 27.54 -9.07 -23.58
N ARG A 19 27.39 -8.06 -22.71
CA ARG A 19 28.49 -7.19 -22.25
C ARG A 19 29.22 -7.73 -21.02
N GLU A 20 28.51 -8.34 -20.08
CA GLU A 20 29.03 -8.60 -18.73
C GLU A 20 29.42 -10.07 -18.46
N GLY A 21 29.26 -11.00 -19.41
CA GLY A 21 29.70 -12.39 -19.25
C GLY A 21 29.00 -13.09 -18.07
N GLY A 22 27.73 -13.42 -18.27
CA GLY A 22 26.76 -13.75 -17.22
C GLY A 22 27.20 -14.77 -16.15
N LYS A 23 27.36 -14.27 -14.92
CA LYS A 23 26.90 -14.95 -13.70
C LYS A 23 25.78 -14.09 -13.11
N GLY A 24 24.54 -14.52 -13.24
CA GLY A 24 23.43 -13.86 -12.58
C GLY A 24 23.63 -13.87 -11.06
N SER A 25 23.61 -12.69 -10.43
CA SER A 25 23.65 -12.62 -8.97
C SER A 25 22.42 -13.33 -8.39
N GLN A 26 22.66 -14.22 -7.42
CA GLN A 26 21.60 -14.89 -6.64
C GLN A 26 20.96 -13.93 -5.62
N THR A 27 21.57 -12.78 -5.38
CA THR A 27 21.08 -11.76 -4.46
C THR A 27 19.84 -11.07 -5.03
N VAL A 28 18.79 -10.97 -4.22
CA VAL A 28 17.55 -10.25 -4.57
C VAL A 28 17.72 -8.77 -4.21
N LYS A 29 17.43 -7.87 -5.14
CA LYS A 29 17.42 -6.41 -4.88
C LYS A 29 16.04 -5.94 -4.44
N TRP A 30 15.88 -5.63 -3.15
CA TRP A 30 14.65 -5.08 -2.60
C TRP A 30 14.56 -3.57 -2.83
N CYS A 31 13.43 -3.07 -3.32
CA CYS A 31 13.21 -1.63 -3.48
C CYS A 31 12.54 -1.03 -2.24
N ALA A 32 13.19 -0.04 -1.63
CA ALA A 32 12.73 0.70 -0.47
C ALA A 32 12.33 2.13 -0.86
N VAL A 33 11.18 2.59 -0.37
CA VAL A 33 10.62 3.92 -0.65
C VAL A 33 10.98 4.87 0.49
N GLY A 34 11.93 5.76 0.22
CA GLY A 34 12.40 6.76 1.16
C GLY A 34 13.39 6.22 2.20
N HIS A 35 13.82 7.11 3.09
CA HIS A 35 14.92 6.87 4.01
C HIS A 35 14.57 5.86 5.11
N HIS A 36 13.37 5.93 5.70
CA HIS A 36 12.99 5.01 6.78
C HIS A 36 12.93 3.56 6.31
N GLU A 37 12.35 3.30 5.14
CA GLU A 37 12.37 1.96 4.55
C GLU A 37 13.78 1.53 4.18
N SER A 38 14.58 2.43 3.61
CA SER A 38 15.99 2.16 3.26
C SER A 38 16.80 1.75 4.49
N ALA A 39 16.55 2.36 5.66
CA ALA A 39 17.21 2.00 6.90
C ALA A 39 16.83 0.60 7.37
N LYS A 40 15.52 0.27 7.40
CA LYS A 40 15.03 -1.07 7.76
C LYS A 40 15.54 -2.14 6.77
N CYS A 41 15.57 -1.82 5.49
CA CYS A 41 16.10 -2.73 4.45
C CYS A 41 17.61 -2.97 4.63
N SER A 42 18.38 -1.92 4.96
CA SER A 42 19.82 -2.06 5.19
C SER A 42 20.10 -2.94 6.42
N GLU A 43 19.30 -2.79 7.48
CA GLU A 43 19.35 -3.70 8.63
C GLU A 43 19.05 -5.14 8.21
N TRP A 44 17.98 -5.36 7.44
CA TRP A 44 17.64 -6.68 6.91
C TRP A 44 18.78 -7.30 6.10
N THR A 45 19.46 -6.52 5.26
CA THR A 45 20.63 -6.96 4.48
C THR A 45 21.76 -7.47 5.38
N ILE A 46 22.06 -6.74 6.46
CA ILE A 46 23.11 -7.11 7.41
C ILE A 46 22.73 -8.40 8.16
N LYS A 47 21.49 -8.47 8.65
CA LYS A 47 20.99 -9.58 9.47
C LYS A 47 20.83 -10.88 8.68
N SER A 48 20.50 -10.77 7.40
CA SER A 48 20.35 -11.91 6.50
C SER A 48 21.66 -12.45 5.92
N GLY A 49 22.81 -11.88 6.29
CA GLY A 49 24.11 -12.31 5.77
C GLY A 49 24.33 -11.94 4.30
N GLY A 50 23.65 -10.91 3.77
CA GLY A 50 23.82 -10.43 2.41
C GLY A 50 23.05 -11.21 1.34
N ILE A 51 22.00 -11.95 1.71
CA ILE A 51 21.13 -12.66 0.75
C ILE A 51 20.27 -11.69 -0.09
N LEU A 52 20.13 -10.45 0.36
CA LEU A 52 19.49 -9.37 -0.38
C LEU A 52 20.34 -8.09 -0.40
N GLU A 53 20.02 -7.21 -1.33
CA GLU A 53 20.54 -5.85 -1.44
C GLU A 53 19.37 -4.85 -1.45
N CYS A 54 19.63 -3.61 -1.06
CA CYS A 54 18.61 -2.56 -1.03
C CYS A 54 18.84 -1.52 -2.11
N THR A 55 17.78 -1.19 -2.84
CA THR A 55 17.71 -0.08 -3.78
C THR A 55 16.72 0.95 -3.26
N THR A 56 17.11 2.21 -3.18
CA THR A 56 16.24 3.26 -2.62
C THR A 56 15.70 4.16 -3.71
N LYS A 57 14.38 4.41 -3.66
CA LYS A 57 13.70 5.39 -4.52
C LYS A 57 12.84 6.33 -3.68
N LYS A 58 12.30 7.38 -4.31
CA LYS A 58 11.50 8.41 -3.59
C LYS A 58 10.01 8.06 -3.55
N THR A 59 9.51 7.41 -4.59
CA THR A 59 8.09 7.05 -4.74
C THR A 59 7.95 5.56 -5.06
N THR A 60 6.75 5.03 -4.85
CA THR A 60 6.39 3.67 -5.24
C THR A 60 6.50 3.45 -6.74
N GLU A 61 6.07 4.40 -7.56
CA GLU A 61 6.19 4.32 -9.03
C GLU A 61 7.65 4.30 -9.49
N ASP A 62 8.54 5.07 -8.85
CA ASP A 62 9.98 4.99 -9.14
C ASP A 62 10.55 3.60 -8.84
N CYS A 63 10.07 2.95 -7.78
CA CYS A 63 10.45 1.57 -7.47
C CYS A 63 9.89 0.57 -8.49
N ILE A 64 8.62 0.70 -8.91
CA ILE A 64 8.05 -0.14 -9.98
C ILE A 64 8.88 0.03 -11.26
N ALA A 65 9.20 1.26 -11.64
CA ALA A 65 10.05 1.54 -12.79
C ALA A 65 11.45 0.92 -12.65
N ALA A 66 12.05 0.97 -11.45
CA ALA A 66 13.34 0.33 -11.16
C ALA A 66 13.27 -1.20 -11.32
N ILE A 67 12.18 -1.82 -10.88
CA ILE A 67 11.95 -3.26 -11.03
C ILE A 67 11.76 -3.61 -12.51
N VAL A 68 10.99 -2.82 -13.27
CA VAL A 68 10.81 -3.03 -14.72
C VAL A 68 12.15 -2.92 -15.45
N LYS A 69 13.02 -1.98 -15.08
CA LYS A 69 14.35 -1.80 -15.69
C LYS A 69 15.41 -2.82 -15.24
N GLY A 70 15.13 -3.61 -14.21
CA GLY A 70 16.10 -4.54 -13.62
C GLY A 70 17.12 -3.91 -12.69
N ASP A 71 16.88 -2.67 -12.24
CA ASP A 71 17.71 -1.99 -11.25
C ASP A 71 17.36 -2.43 -9.81
N ALA A 72 16.11 -2.87 -9.61
CA ALA A 72 15.62 -3.59 -8.44
C ALA A 72 14.91 -4.88 -8.87
N ASP A 73 14.56 -5.77 -7.94
CA ASP A 73 13.94 -7.07 -8.22
C ASP A 73 12.54 -7.22 -7.61
N ALA A 74 12.31 -6.70 -6.41
CA ALA A 74 11.03 -6.88 -5.71
C ALA A 74 10.72 -5.74 -4.74
N MET A 75 9.43 -5.58 -4.44
CA MET A 75 8.90 -4.79 -3.34
C MET A 75 7.48 -5.27 -3.00
N SER A 76 6.97 -4.96 -1.80
CA SER A 76 5.55 -5.11 -1.50
C SER A 76 4.76 -3.90 -2.02
N LEU A 77 3.56 -4.12 -2.52
CA LEU A 77 2.68 -3.10 -3.09
C LEU A 77 1.24 -3.24 -2.60
N ASP A 78 0.59 -2.10 -2.40
CA ASP A 78 -0.87 -2.01 -2.32
C ASP A 78 -1.54 -2.42 -3.63
N GLY A 79 -2.78 -2.93 -3.54
CA GLY A 79 -3.60 -3.38 -4.67
C GLY A 79 -3.69 -2.39 -5.84
N GLY A 80 -3.77 -1.08 -5.55
CA GLY A 80 -3.78 -0.04 -6.57
C GLY A 80 -2.47 0.05 -7.35
N PHE A 81 -1.33 -0.09 -6.67
CA PHE A 81 -0.03 -0.13 -7.33
C PHE A 81 0.28 -1.49 -7.97
N ILE A 82 -0.30 -2.59 -7.50
CA ILE A 82 -0.24 -3.90 -8.19
C ILE A 82 -0.89 -3.81 -9.57
N TYR A 83 -1.98 -3.04 -9.73
CA TYR A 83 -2.56 -2.78 -11.05
C TYR A 83 -1.56 -2.12 -11.99
N THR A 84 -0.91 -1.03 -11.54
CA THR A 84 0.11 -0.33 -12.31
C THR A 84 1.30 -1.24 -12.65
N ALA A 85 1.81 -1.96 -11.66
CA ALA A 85 2.90 -2.93 -11.82
C ALA A 85 2.55 -4.03 -12.84
N GLY A 86 1.33 -4.56 -12.76
CA GLY A 86 0.82 -5.57 -13.69
C GLY A 86 0.69 -5.06 -15.12
N LYS A 87 0.25 -3.82 -15.30
CA LYS A 87 0.24 -3.13 -16.61
C LYS A 87 1.65 -2.88 -17.16
N CYS A 88 2.64 -2.77 -16.29
CA CYS A 88 4.06 -2.72 -16.63
C CYS A 88 4.72 -4.11 -16.78
N GLY A 89 3.95 -5.20 -16.76
CA GLY A 89 4.44 -6.56 -17.00
C GLY A 89 5.03 -7.28 -15.78
N LEU A 90 4.93 -6.69 -14.59
CA LEU A 90 5.30 -7.36 -13.34
C LEU A 90 4.22 -8.36 -12.90
N VAL A 91 4.60 -9.32 -12.08
CA VAL A 91 3.72 -10.38 -11.56
C VAL A 91 3.75 -10.40 -10.04
N PRO A 92 2.62 -10.68 -9.37
CA PRO A 92 2.60 -10.92 -7.94
C PRO A 92 3.31 -12.25 -7.62
N VAL A 93 4.00 -12.29 -6.49
CA VAL A 93 4.84 -13.43 -6.05
C VAL A 93 4.31 -14.07 -4.77
N LEU A 94 4.06 -13.26 -3.74
CA LEU A 94 3.50 -13.64 -2.44
C LEU A 94 2.57 -12.53 -1.95
N ALA A 95 1.53 -12.88 -1.21
CA ALA A 95 0.61 -11.92 -0.61
C ALA A 95 0.97 -11.69 0.86
N GLU A 96 0.84 -10.47 1.35
CA GLU A 96 0.74 -10.21 2.78
C GLU A 96 -0.57 -10.81 3.29
N ASN A 97 -0.46 -11.66 4.30
CA ASN A 97 -1.59 -12.26 4.98
C ASN A 97 -1.72 -11.63 6.35
N TYR A 98 -2.96 -11.34 6.74
CA TYR A 98 -3.29 -10.64 7.97
C TYR A 98 -4.25 -11.50 8.80
N LEU A 99 -4.22 -11.37 10.14
CA LEU A 99 -5.16 -12.12 10.99
C LEU A 99 -6.60 -11.73 10.68
N SER A 100 -7.47 -12.71 10.45
CA SER A 100 -8.89 -12.49 10.61
C SER A 100 -9.16 -12.25 12.10
N GLN A 101 -9.76 -11.11 12.42
CA GLN A 101 -10.13 -10.78 13.79
C GLN A 101 -11.20 -11.72 14.37
N ASP A 102 -11.91 -12.44 13.50
CA ASP A 102 -12.93 -13.42 13.88
C ASP A 102 -12.33 -14.83 14.12
N SER A 103 -11.11 -15.09 13.64
CA SER A 103 -10.45 -16.37 13.87
C SER A 103 -9.58 -16.31 15.13
N LYS A 104 -10.01 -16.99 16.20
CA LYS A 104 -9.15 -17.30 17.36
C LYS A 104 -8.05 -18.32 17.03
N GLU A 105 -8.00 -18.83 15.80
CA GLU A 105 -6.97 -19.74 15.34
C GLU A 105 -5.72 -18.96 14.92
N GLN A 106 -4.62 -19.17 15.63
CA GLN A 106 -3.31 -18.81 15.12
C GLN A 106 -3.02 -19.70 13.90
N LEU A 107 -2.91 -19.11 12.71
CA LEU A 107 -2.63 -19.87 11.48
C LEU A 107 -1.30 -20.66 11.59
N GLY A 108 -0.36 -20.21 12.42
CA GLY A 108 0.91 -20.89 12.66
C GLY A 108 1.61 -21.21 11.34
N SER A 109 2.08 -22.46 11.19
CA SER A 109 2.72 -22.95 9.96
C SER A 109 1.79 -23.08 8.75
N ARG A 110 0.47 -22.94 8.91
CA ARG A 110 -0.49 -22.99 7.79
C ARG A 110 -0.62 -21.65 7.06
N CYS A 111 -0.11 -20.57 7.64
CA CYS A 111 -0.27 -19.21 7.10
C CYS A 111 0.24 -19.09 5.66
N GLU A 112 1.33 -19.78 5.32
CA GLU A 112 1.95 -19.74 3.99
C GLU A 112 1.11 -20.37 2.87
N ASN A 113 0.18 -21.26 3.22
CA ASN A 113 -0.60 -22.05 2.26
C ASN A 113 -2.06 -21.63 2.17
N ILE A 114 -2.51 -20.73 3.04
CA ILE A 114 -3.87 -20.18 3.04
C ILE A 114 -3.76 -18.76 2.50
N LEU A 115 -4.46 -18.43 1.42
CA LEU A 115 -4.54 -17.04 0.97
C LEU A 115 -5.77 -16.40 1.63
N MET A 116 -5.57 -15.39 2.48
CA MET A 116 -6.68 -14.69 3.11
C MET A 116 -7.45 -13.86 2.10
N GLU A 117 -8.77 -13.78 2.29
CA GLU A 117 -9.62 -12.88 1.51
C GLU A 117 -9.37 -11.42 1.94
N GLY A 118 -9.55 -10.50 0.98
CA GLY A 118 -9.16 -9.09 1.06
C GLY A 118 -9.66 -8.30 2.28
N HIS A 119 -9.19 -7.06 2.40
CA HIS A 119 -9.60 -6.14 3.46
C HIS A 119 -10.79 -5.27 3.07
N TYR A 120 -11.47 -4.73 4.07
CA TYR A 120 -12.50 -3.73 3.86
C TYR A 120 -11.88 -2.33 3.78
N ALA A 121 -12.10 -1.63 2.67
CA ALA A 121 -11.89 -0.19 2.59
C ALA A 121 -13.04 0.52 3.27
N VAL A 122 -12.75 1.43 4.21
CA VAL A 122 -13.75 2.09 5.04
C VAL A 122 -13.57 3.62 5.08
N ALA A 123 -14.68 4.33 5.23
CA ALA A 123 -14.69 5.75 5.55
C ALA A 123 -14.92 5.94 7.06
N VAL A 124 -13.92 6.41 7.78
CA VAL A 124 -13.95 6.60 9.23
C VAL A 124 -14.21 8.07 9.55
N VAL A 125 -15.10 8.32 10.50
CA VAL A 125 -15.43 9.65 11.00
C VAL A 125 -15.43 9.66 12.52
N LYS A 126 -15.37 10.86 13.11
CA LYS A 126 -15.55 11.02 14.57
C LYS A 126 -17.02 10.81 14.92
N LYS A 127 -17.26 10.14 16.03
CA LYS A 127 -18.61 9.96 16.58
C LYS A 127 -19.24 11.29 17.01
N SER A 128 -18.43 12.28 17.37
CA SER A 128 -18.89 13.63 17.71
C SER A 128 -19.60 14.35 16.57
N ASP A 129 -19.26 14.03 15.32
CA ASP A 129 -19.80 14.70 14.13
C ASP A 129 -21.06 13.97 13.62
N ALA A 130 -22.10 13.91 14.45
CA ALA A 130 -23.26 13.02 14.26
C ALA A 130 -24.01 13.18 12.92
N ASP A 131 -23.99 14.38 12.32
CA ASP A 131 -24.69 14.69 11.07
C ASP A 131 -23.91 14.28 9.80
N LEU A 132 -22.66 13.85 9.96
CA LEU A 132 -21.83 13.44 8.83
C LEU A 132 -22.24 12.05 8.33
N THR A 133 -22.55 11.95 7.04
CA THR A 133 -22.94 10.72 6.33
C THR A 133 -22.19 10.64 5.02
N TRP A 134 -22.22 9.48 4.35
CA TRP A 134 -21.65 9.33 3.00
C TRP A 134 -22.15 10.40 2.03
N ASN A 135 -23.45 10.74 2.12
CA ASN A 135 -24.10 11.68 1.22
C ASN A 135 -23.81 13.16 1.55
N SER A 136 -23.26 13.45 2.74
CA SER A 136 -22.92 14.82 3.19
C SER A 136 -21.41 15.12 3.19
N LEU A 137 -20.60 14.28 2.51
CA LEU A 137 -19.15 14.44 2.42
C LEU A 137 -18.69 15.64 1.58
N ARG A 138 -19.53 16.16 0.68
CA ARG A 138 -19.18 17.30 -0.17
C ARG A 138 -18.85 18.53 0.68
N GLY A 139 -17.72 19.18 0.38
CA GLY A 139 -17.21 20.37 1.08
C GLY A 139 -16.52 20.06 2.41
N LYS A 140 -16.45 18.79 2.83
CA LYS A 140 -15.76 18.37 4.05
C LYS A 140 -14.26 18.22 3.84
N LYS A 141 -13.54 18.04 4.94
CA LYS A 141 -12.10 17.81 4.97
C LYS A 141 -11.79 16.32 4.96
N SER A 142 -10.96 15.85 4.03
CA SER A 142 -10.65 14.42 3.89
C SER A 142 -9.19 14.07 4.15
N CYS A 143 -8.95 12.85 4.59
CA CYS A 143 -7.64 12.28 4.83
C CYS A 143 -7.51 10.97 4.06
N HIS A 144 -6.43 10.84 3.29
CA HIS A 144 -6.17 9.72 2.39
C HIS A 144 -4.80 9.13 2.69
N THR A 145 -4.65 7.82 2.53
CA THR A 145 -3.36 7.15 2.78
C THR A 145 -2.28 7.63 1.80
N ALA A 146 -2.58 7.59 0.50
CA ALA A 146 -1.86 8.24 -0.58
C ALA A 146 -2.66 8.14 -1.90
N VAL A 147 -2.37 9.01 -2.86
CA VAL A 147 -2.93 8.91 -4.22
C VAL A 147 -2.58 7.57 -4.85
N GLY A 148 -3.55 6.93 -5.50
CA GLY A 148 -3.39 5.65 -6.21
C GLY A 148 -3.52 4.40 -5.35
N THR A 149 -3.62 4.52 -4.02
CA THR A 149 -3.84 3.38 -3.12
C THR A 149 -5.28 2.85 -3.17
N SER A 150 -5.48 1.59 -2.81
CA SER A 150 -6.80 0.92 -2.86
C SER A 150 -7.82 1.59 -1.95
N ALA A 151 -7.61 1.52 -0.63
CA ALA A 151 -8.57 2.00 0.37
C ALA A 151 -8.59 3.53 0.51
N GLY A 152 -7.43 4.17 0.37
CA GLY A 152 -7.28 5.61 0.56
C GLY A 152 -7.70 6.45 -0.65
N TRP A 153 -7.69 5.89 -1.86
CA TRP A 153 -7.93 6.65 -3.08
C TRP A 153 -8.87 5.97 -4.08
N ASN A 154 -8.49 4.81 -4.62
CA ASN A 154 -9.17 4.21 -5.78
C ASN A 154 -10.63 3.87 -5.49
N ILE A 155 -10.91 3.24 -4.34
CA ILE A 155 -12.27 2.92 -3.92
C ILE A 155 -13.10 4.19 -3.64
N PRO A 156 -12.71 5.09 -2.71
CA PRO A 156 -13.53 6.24 -2.38
C PRO A 156 -13.69 7.21 -3.57
N MET A 157 -12.62 7.49 -4.32
CA MET A 157 -12.70 8.40 -5.46
C MET A 157 -13.46 7.78 -6.63
N GLY A 158 -13.39 6.46 -6.82
CA GLY A 158 -14.21 5.75 -7.81
C GLY A 158 -15.70 5.83 -7.51
N LEU A 159 -16.09 5.70 -6.23
CA LEU A 159 -17.48 5.89 -5.82
C LEU A 159 -17.96 7.34 -6.02
N ILE A 160 -17.13 8.32 -5.67
CA ILE A 160 -17.44 9.75 -5.89
C ILE A 160 -17.53 10.06 -7.39
N TYR A 161 -16.62 9.52 -8.19
CA TYR A 161 -16.66 9.65 -9.64
C TYR A 161 -17.95 9.07 -10.22
N ASN A 162 -18.39 7.89 -9.78
CA ASN A 162 -19.65 7.30 -10.23
C ASN A 162 -20.87 8.15 -9.88
N GLN A 163 -20.84 8.93 -8.79
CA GLN A 163 -21.92 9.83 -8.42
C GLN A 163 -21.89 11.17 -9.17
N THR A 164 -20.69 11.67 -9.48
CA THR A 164 -20.50 13.05 -9.97
C THR A 164 -20.15 13.16 -11.44
N GLY A 165 -19.62 12.08 -12.04
CA GLY A 165 -19.07 12.06 -13.39
C GLY A 165 -17.84 12.95 -13.58
N SER A 166 -17.19 13.42 -12.51
CA SER A 166 -16.12 14.41 -12.57
C SER A 166 -14.83 13.93 -11.91
N CYS A 167 -13.70 14.14 -12.58
CA CYS A 167 -12.36 13.92 -12.01
C CYS A 167 -11.88 15.08 -11.11
N LYS A 168 -12.68 16.15 -10.98
CA LYS A 168 -12.36 17.30 -10.14
C LYS A 168 -12.66 17.01 -8.66
N PHE A 169 -11.92 16.06 -8.08
CA PHE A 169 -12.10 15.69 -6.68
C PHE A 169 -11.70 16.83 -5.72
N ASP A 170 -10.94 17.81 -6.21
CA ASP A 170 -10.51 19.03 -5.53
C ASP A 170 -11.66 20.04 -5.34
N GLU A 171 -12.73 19.92 -6.14
CA GLU A 171 -14.00 20.63 -5.96
C GLU A 171 -15.00 19.85 -5.07
N PHE A 172 -14.74 18.55 -4.82
CA PHE A 172 -15.60 17.73 -3.97
C PHE A 172 -15.28 17.93 -2.48
N PHE A 173 -14.01 17.84 -2.10
CA PHE A 173 -13.55 18.13 -0.73
C PHE A 173 -12.98 19.55 -0.65
N SER A 174 -13.21 20.26 0.45
CA SER A 174 -12.72 21.64 0.58
C SER A 174 -11.21 21.71 0.79
N GLN A 175 -10.67 20.77 1.57
CA GLN A 175 -9.24 20.59 1.84
C GLN A 175 -8.99 19.12 2.15
N SER A 176 -7.83 18.61 1.77
CA SER A 176 -7.45 17.24 2.11
C SER A 176 -6.00 17.11 2.54
N CYS A 177 -5.65 15.95 3.07
CA CYS A 177 -4.30 15.42 2.91
C CYS A 177 -4.35 14.14 2.07
N ALA A 178 -3.81 14.20 0.85
CA ALA A 178 -3.62 13.07 -0.03
C ALA A 178 -2.17 13.07 -0.57
N PRO A 179 -1.25 12.43 0.15
CA PRO A 179 0.16 12.35 -0.22
C PRO A 179 0.36 11.85 -1.66
N GLY A 180 1.26 12.49 -2.40
CA GLY A 180 1.47 12.26 -3.83
C GLY A 180 0.71 13.21 -4.76
N SER A 181 -0.15 14.08 -4.22
CA SER A 181 -0.79 15.16 -4.98
C SER A 181 0.16 16.35 -5.21
N ASP A 182 -0.26 17.29 -6.05
CA ASP A 182 0.43 18.59 -6.21
C ASP A 182 0.48 19.33 -4.86
N PRO A 183 1.68 19.67 -4.33
CA PRO A 183 1.84 20.38 -3.06
C PRO A 183 1.04 21.68 -2.90
N GLU A 184 0.73 22.36 -4.01
CA GLU A 184 -0.03 23.61 -4.02
C GLU A 184 -1.56 23.40 -4.14
N SER A 185 -2.01 22.16 -4.37
CA SER A 185 -3.44 21.83 -4.49
C SER A 185 -4.15 21.75 -3.14
N SER A 186 -5.49 21.81 -3.17
CA SER A 186 -6.33 21.60 -1.98
C SER A 186 -6.10 20.23 -1.33
N PHE A 187 -5.63 19.23 -2.10
CA PHE A 187 -5.32 17.90 -1.59
C PHE A 187 -4.12 17.85 -0.64
N CYS A 188 -3.25 18.86 -0.65
CA CYS A 188 -2.11 18.93 0.25
C CYS A 188 -2.30 19.96 1.37
N ALA A 189 -3.46 20.61 1.44
CA ALA A 189 -3.73 21.70 2.39
C ALA A 189 -3.66 21.24 3.86
N LEU A 190 -4.11 20.03 4.16
CA LEU A 190 -4.09 19.48 5.52
C LEU A 190 -2.78 18.76 5.85
N CYS A 191 -1.98 18.38 4.86
CA CYS A 191 -0.76 17.61 5.07
C CYS A 191 0.22 18.28 6.04
N GLY A 192 0.90 17.46 6.83
CA GLY A 192 1.71 17.92 7.96
C GLY A 192 3.18 18.09 7.64
N GLY A 193 3.67 17.46 6.58
CA GLY A 193 5.09 17.23 6.34
C GLY A 193 5.72 16.35 7.41
N GLY A 194 7.04 16.40 7.47
CA GLY A 194 7.84 15.75 8.50
C GLY A 194 8.57 16.77 9.36
N SER A 195 9.79 16.45 9.76
CA SER A 195 10.73 17.41 10.36
C SER A 195 11.12 18.56 9.42
N ASN A 196 10.91 18.39 8.11
CA ASN A 196 11.18 19.37 7.07
C ASN A 196 9.91 19.65 6.26
N ALA A 197 9.60 20.94 6.05
CA ALA A 197 8.47 21.40 5.24
C ALA A 197 8.53 20.91 3.78
N ALA A 198 9.73 20.60 3.26
CA ALA A 198 9.91 20.00 1.93
C ALA A 198 9.31 18.60 1.80
N HIS A 199 8.94 17.94 2.90
CA HIS A 199 8.27 16.64 2.90
C HIS A 199 6.74 16.74 2.95
N LYS A 200 6.18 17.95 2.94
CA LYS A 200 4.74 18.15 2.89
C LYS A 200 4.16 17.44 1.67
N CYS A 201 3.18 16.58 1.90
CA CYS A 201 2.48 15.80 0.88
C CYS A 201 3.36 14.77 0.14
N ALA A 202 4.56 14.46 0.64
CA ALA A 202 5.41 13.44 0.04
C ALA A 202 4.75 12.04 0.17
N PRO A 203 4.71 11.22 -0.90
CA PRO A 203 4.11 9.88 -0.87
C PRO A 203 5.06 8.85 -0.24
N ASN A 204 5.56 9.13 0.95
CA ASN A 204 6.40 8.24 1.76
C ASN A 204 6.35 8.64 3.24
N SER A 205 6.98 7.83 4.09
CA SER A 205 6.95 7.98 5.56
C SER A 205 7.62 9.22 6.14
N HIS A 206 8.10 10.17 5.33
CA HIS A 206 8.47 11.50 5.82
C HIS A 206 7.27 12.42 6.00
N GLU A 207 6.14 12.16 5.34
CA GLU A 207 4.87 12.86 5.59
C GLU A 207 4.16 12.19 6.77
N LYS A 208 3.90 12.94 7.84
CA LYS A 208 3.29 12.41 9.06
C LYS A 208 1.88 11.84 8.87
N TYR A 209 1.18 12.24 7.81
CA TYR A 209 -0.16 11.73 7.45
C TYR A 209 -0.16 10.72 6.30
N TYR A 210 1.01 10.20 5.91
CA TYR A 210 1.12 9.14 4.91
C TYR A 210 0.72 7.76 5.46
N GLY A 211 0.15 6.92 4.59
CA GLY A 211 -0.28 5.56 4.93
C GLY A 211 -1.53 5.51 5.80
N SER A 212 -1.97 4.31 6.18
CA SER A 212 -3.22 4.14 6.90
C SER A 212 -3.20 4.77 8.31
N SER A 213 -2.12 4.55 9.07
CA SER A 213 -1.94 5.19 10.38
C SER A 213 -1.90 6.72 10.29
N GLY A 214 -1.20 7.26 9.27
CA GLY A 214 -1.11 8.69 9.04
C GLY A 214 -2.45 9.33 8.62
N ALA A 215 -3.23 8.68 7.75
CA ALA A 215 -4.55 9.15 7.36
C ALA A 215 -5.53 9.15 8.55
N PHE A 216 -5.48 8.13 9.40
CA PHE A 216 -6.26 8.10 10.65
C PHE A 216 -5.82 9.20 11.62
N ARG A 217 -4.50 9.44 11.76
CA ARG A 217 -3.98 10.58 12.52
C ARG A 217 -4.47 11.93 11.97
N CYS A 218 -4.53 12.07 10.65
CA CYS A 218 -5.08 13.26 10.00
C CYS A 218 -6.54 13.49 10.38
N LEU A 219 -7.37 12.45 10.46
CA LEU A 219 -8.76 12.56 10.94
C LEU A 219 -8.79 13.09 12.38
N VAL A 220 -7.98 12.53 13.26
CA VAL A 220 -7.90 12.95 14.67
C VAL A 220 -7.53 14.42 14.79
N GLU A 221 -6.51 14.87 14.05
CA GLU A 221 -5.93 16.20 14.24
C GLU A 221 -6.58 17.31 13.38
N LYS A 222 -7.12 17.01 12.18
CA LYS A 222 -7.50 18.05 11.20
C LYS A 222 -8.72 17.76 10.34
N GLY A 223 -8.89 16.51 9.89
CA GLY A 223 -9.93 16.12 8.93
C GLY A 223 -11.28 15.81 9.55
N ASP A 224 -12.28 15.65 8.68
CA ASP A 224 -13.65 15.23 9.04
C ASP A 224 -13.87 13.74 8.70
N VAL A 225 -13.22 13.23 7.65
CA VAL A 225 -13.27 11.83 7.21
C VAL A 225 -11.88 11.30 6.86
N ALA A 226 -11.58 10.05 7.23
CA ALA A 226 -10.40 9.32 6.74
C ALA A 226 -10.81 8.09 5.93
N PHE A 227 -10.15 7.88 4.80
CA PHE A 227 -10.28 6.69 3.98
C PHE A 227 -9.08 5.77 4.24
N VAL A 228 -9.34 4.64 4.89
CA VAL A 228 -8.32 3.70 5.38
C VAL A 228 -8.81 2.26 5.27
N GLU A 229 -7.92 1.32 5.52
CA GLU A 229 -8.29 -0.08 5.73
C GLU A 229 -8.92 -0.26 7.11
N HIS A 230 -9.91 -1.16 7.20
CA HIS A 230 -10.64 -1.41 8.45
C HIS A 230 -9.76 -1.68 9.69
N PRO A 231 -8.70 -2.51 9.63
CA PRO A 231 -7.86 -2.79 10.80
C PRO A 231 -7.21 -1.54 11.41
N THR A 232 -7.05 -0.46 10.63
CA THR A 232 -6.30 0.73 11.03
C THR A 232 -6.83 1.39 12.30
N VAL A 233 -8.14 1.55 12.44
CA VAL A 233 -8.71 2.15 13.66
C VAL A 233 -8.35 1.29 14.86
N LEU A 234 -8.53 -0.03 14.72
CA LEU A 234 -8.31 -1.01 15.77
C LEU A 234 -6.84 -1.15 16.17
N GLN A 235 -5.90 -0.73 15.31
CA GLN A 235 -4.47 -0.73 15.57
C GLN A 235 -3.99 0.57 16.26
N ASN A 236 -4.75 1.65 16.11
CA ASN A 236 -4.38 2.99 16.58
C ASN A 236 -5.25 3.48 17.75
N THR A 237 -6.10 2.63 18.31
CA THR A 237 -6.91 2.94 19.50
C THR A 237 -6.68 1.94 20.64
N ASP A 238 -7.23 2.26 21.80
CA ASP A 238 -7.26 1.40 23.00
C ASP A 238 -5.86 0.97 23.47
N GLY A 239 -4.89 1.88 23.33
CA GLY A 239 -3.51 1.69 23.81
C GLY A 239 -2.63 0.82 22.92
N LYS A 240 -3.10 0.38 21.73
CA LYS A 240 -2.31 -0.45 20.82
C LYS A 240 -1.24 0.33 20.05
N ASN A 241 -1.45 1.63 19.82
CA ASN A 241 -0.41 2.52 19.33
C ASN A 241 0.11 3.38 20.51
N PRO A 242 1.40 3.24 20.90
CA PRO A 242 1.98 3.97 22.02
C PRO A 242 2.32 5.43 21.71
N GLU A 243 2.22 5.87 20.45
CA GLU A 243 2.50 7.25 20.06
C GLU A 243 1.58 8.25 20.78
N ASP A 244 2.11 9.44 21.07
CA ASP A 244 1.40 10.46 21.86
C ASP A 244 0.05 10.90 21.28
N TRP A 245 -0.11 10.87 19.96
CA TRP A 245 -1.37 11.24 19.30
C TRP A 245 -2.46 10.16 19.40
N ALA A 246 -2.06 8.91 19.68
CA ALA A 246 -2.95 7.73 19.60
C ALA A 246 -3.22 7.06 20.95
N LYS A 247 -2.31 7.21 21.93
CA LYS A 247 -2.32 6.47 23.20
C LYS A 247 -3.64 6.51 23.98
N ASP A 248 -4.36 7.63 23.91
CA ASP A 248 -5.59 7.86 24.67
C ASP A 248 -6.88 7.66 23.84
N LEU A 249 -6.76 7.44 22.54
CA LEU A 249 -7.90 7.26 21.64
C LEU A 249 -8.67 5.99 21.98
N LYS A 250 -10.01 6.06 21.96
CA LYS A 250 -10.87 4.89 22.12
C LYS A 250 -11.56 4.56 20.81
N GLN A 251 -11.64 3.27 20.50
CA GLN A 251 -12.32 2.80 19.30
C GLN A 251 -13.76 3.34 19.20
N LYS A 252 -14.46 3.44 20.33
CA LYS A 252 -15.86 3.94 20.42
C LYS A 252 -16.05 5.40 20.03
N ASP A 253 -14.96 6.17 19.91
CA ASP A 253 -14.99 7.58 19.52
C ASP A 253 -15.08 7.75 18.00
N PHE A 254 -15.05 6.64 17.25
CA PHE A 254 -15.07 6.60 15.79
C PHE A 254 -16.21 5.72 15.27
N GLU A 255 -16.70 6.06 14.09
CA GLU A 255 -17.74 5.31 13.37
C GLU A 255 -17.40 5.21 11.89
N LEU A 256 -18.03 4.25 11.22
CA LEU A 256 -17.93 4.03 9.79
C LEU A 256 -19.11 4.68 9.08
N LEU A 257 -18.86 5.31 7.94
CA LEU A 257 -19.90 5.73 7.01
C LEU A 257 -20.22 4.59 6.04
N CYS A 258 -21.50 4.25 5.95
CA CYS A 258 -21.99 3.19 5.09
C CYS A 258 -22.55 3.80 3.79
N LEU A 259 -22.50 3.04 2.69
CA LEU A 259 -22.98 3.51 1.38
C LEU A 259 -24.48 3.80 1.33
N ASP A 260 -25.26 3.21 2.24
CA ASP A 260 -26.70 3.46 2.40
C ASP A 260 -27.01 4.78 3.14
N GLY A 261 -25.98 5.53 3.54
CA GLY A 261 -26.10 6.78 4.28
C GLY A 261 -26.19 6.61 5.80
N THR A 262 -26.23 5.37 6.30
CA THR A 262 -26.18 5.09 7.73
C THR A 262 -24.74 5.14 8.27
N ARG A 263 -24.63 5.01 9.60
CA ARG A 263 -23.37 4.92 10.32
C ARG A 263 -23.37 3.68 11.18
N LYS A 264 -22.21 3.02 11.29
CA LYS A 264 -22.05 1.84 12.15
C LYS A 264 -20.79 1.93 13.00
N PRO A 265 -20.74 1.20 14.13
CA PRO A 265 -19.51 1.01 14.87
C PRO A 265 -18.40 0.42 13.98
N VAL A 266 -17.17 0.77 14.28
CA VAL A 266 -15.95 0.24 13.61
C VAL A 266 -15.78 -1.27 13.71
N THR A 267 -16.51 -1.97 14.59
CA THR A 267 -16.56 -3.44 14.62
C THR A 267 -17.44 -4.05 13.53
N GLU A 268 -18.32 -3.28 12.89
CA GLU A 268 -19.29 -3.80 11.92
C GLU A 268 -18.88 -3.57 10.46
N ALA A 269 -17.58 -3.49 10.17
CA ALA A 269 -17.07 -3.21 8.82
C ALA A 269 -17.54 -4.23 7.76
N GLN A 270 -17.75 -5.49 8.13
CA GLN A 270 -18.34 -6.49 7.24
C GLN A 270 -19.70 -6.04 6.66
N ASN A 271 -20.50 -5.31 7.44
CA ASN A 271 -21.80 -4.79 7.03
C ASN A 271 -21.77 -3.30 6.66
N CYS A 272 -20.60 -2.64 6.74
CA CYS A 272 -20.43 -1.22 6.43
C CYS A 272 -19.00 -0.92 6.00
N HIS A 273 -18.80 -1.07 4.69
CA HIS A 273 -17.56 -0.79 3.99
C HIS A 273 -17.86 -0.18 2.62
N LEU A 274 -16.85 0.44 2.02
CA LEU A 274 -16.93 1.04 0.69
C LEU A 274 -16.67 0.02 -0.42
N GLY A 275 -15.85 -0.99 -0.11
CA GLY A 275 -15.51 -2.08 -1.01
C GLY A 275 -14.51 -3.04 -0.37
N ILE A 276 -14.34 -4.20 -1.00
CA ILE A 276 -13.29 -5.16 -0.66
C ILE A 276 -12.08 -4.84 -1.51
N VAL A 277 -10.92 -4.72 -0.89
CA VAL A 277 -9.63 -4.48 -1.53
C VAL A 277 -8.73 -5.70 -1.38
N PRO A 278 -7.98 -6.09 -2.42
CA PRO A 278 -7.03 -7.19 -2.31
C PRO A 278 -5.91 -6.84 -1.33
N ASN A 279 -5.35 -7.85 -0.68
CA ASN A 279 -4.19 -7.71 0.18
C ASN A 279 -3.01 -7.09 -0.57
N HIS A 280 -2.06 -6.54 0.19
CA HIS A 280 -0.79 -6.17 -0.41
C HIS A 280 -0.06 -7.43 -0.91
N ALA A 281 0.76 -7.26 -1.94
CA ALA A 281 1.55 -8.35 -2.48
C ALA A 281 2.94 -7.89 -2.88
N VAL A 282 3.89 -8.80 -2.68
CA VAL A 282 5.20 -8.69 -3.30
C VAL A 282 5.06 -8.89 -4.80
N VAL A 283 5.58 -7.95 -5.57
CA VAL A 283 5.66 -8.07 -7.04
C VAL A 283 7.10 -8.23 -7.48
N SER A 284 7.30 -8.88 -8.62
CA SER A 284 8.61 -9.01 -9.27
C SER A 284 8.46 -9.21 -10.77
N ARG A 285 9.58 -9.28 -11.49
CA ARG A 285 9.60 -9.75 -12.88
C ARG A 285 9.45 -11.27 -12.92
N LYS A 286 8.92 -11.79 -14.04
CA LYS A 286 8.70 -13.24 -14.22
C LYS A 286 9.97 -14.07 -14.05
N ASP A 287 11.12 -13.57 -14.51
CA ASP A 287 12.42 -14.25 -14.41
C ASP A 287 12.99 -14.31 -12.98
N LYS A 288 12.52 -13.44 -12.08
CA LYS A 288 12.97 -13.37 -10.68
C LYS A 288 11.95 -13.90 -9.67
N ALA A 289 10.69 -14.12 -10.07
CA ALA A 289 9.60 -14.51 -9.19
C ALA A 289 9.92 -15.71 -8.29
N ASP A 290 10.51 -16.78 -8.83
CA ASP A 290 10.86 -17.97 -8.04
C ASP A 290 12.00 -17.72 -7.06
N SER A 291 12.99 -16.91 -7.45
CA SER A 291 14.11 -16.54 -6.58
C SER A 291 13.63 -15.67 -5.41
N VAL A 292 12.77 -14.70 -5.70
CA VAL A 292 12.14 -13.82 -4.69
C VAL A 292 11.28 -14.64 -3.74
N ARG A 293 10.46 -15.57 -4.26
CA ARG A 293 9.62 -16.46 -3.43
C ARG A 293 10.45 -17.29 -2.46
N ARG A 294 11.48 -17.97 -2.95
CA ARG A 294 12.36 -18.82 -2.12
C ARG A 294 13.09 -18.01 -1.05
N MET A 295 13.61 -16.85 -1.44
CA MET A 295 14.26 -15.92 -0.51
C MET A 295 13.28 -15.48 0.58
N LEU A 296 12.07 -15.04 0.23
CA LEU A 296 11.09 -14.55 1.21
C LEU A 296 10.58 -15.63 2.17
N PHE A 297 10.33 -16.86 1.70
CA PHE A 297 9.99 -17.97 2.60
C PHE A 297 11.11 -18.23 3.62
N ASN A 298 12.35 -18.33 3.16
CA ASN A 298 13.48 -18.48 4.07
C ASN A 298 13.61 -17.31 5.05
N GLN A 299 13.42 -16.07 4.59
CA GLN A 299 13.58 -14.89 5.43
C GLN A 299 12.45 -14.74 6.45
N GLN A 300 11.21 -15.14 6.14
CA GLN A 300 10.13 -15.11 7.13
C GLN A 300 10.23 -16.28 8.14
N GLU A 301 10.81 -17.42 7.79
CA GLU A 301 11.14 -18.48 8.76
C GLU A 301 12.15 -18.01 9.81
N LEU A 302 13.05 -17.08 9.45
CA LEU A 302 14.01 -16.48 10.38
C LEU A 302 13.41 -15.27 11.11
N PHE A 303 12.80 -14.33 10.40
CA PHE A 303 12.49 -12.99 10.90
C PHE A 303 11.00 -12.64 10.92
N GLY A 304 10.12 -13.56 10.50
CA GLY A 304 8.67 -13.41 10.57
C GLY A 304 8.15 -13.52 12.02
N ARG A 305 6.82 -13.41 12.22
CA ARG A 305 6.19 -13.38 13.56
C ARG A 305 6.60 -14.52 14.49
N ASN A 306 6.76 -15.70 13.92
CA ASN A 306 7.12 -16.93 14.62
C ASN A 306 8.53 -17.41 14.22
N GLY A 307 9.36 -16.51 13.70
CA GLY A 307 10.67 -16.85 13.16
C GLY A 307 11.72 -17.12 14.24
N PHE A 308 12.68 -17.99 13.93
CA PHE A 308 13.74 -18.44 14.87
C PHE A 308 14.63 -17.30 15.37
N GLU A 309 14.79 -16.25 14.57
CA GLU A 309 15.62 -15.07 14.83
C GLU A 309 14.80 -13.78 14.96
N TYR A 310 13.51 -13.86 15.30
CA TYR A 310 12.61 -12.70 15.43
C TYR A 310 13.14 -11.60 16.37
N MET A 311 13.89 -11.97 17.41
CA MET A 311 14.50 -11.01 18.34
C MET A 311 15.71 -10.27 17.73
N MET A 312 16.31 -10.81 16.66
CA MET A 312 17.44 -10.20 15.96
C MET A 312 16.99 -9.20 14.89
N PHE A 313 15.88 -9.50 14.22
CA PHE A 313 15.25 -8.65 13.22
C PHE A 313 13.78 -9.02 13.06
N GLN A 314 12.92 -8.01 12.91
CA GLN A 314 11.47 -8.19 12.81
C GLN A 314 11.02 -7.74 11.42
N LEU A 315 10.71 -8.70 10.54
CA LEU A 315 10.37 -8.40 9.15
C LEU A 315 9.05 -7.62 9.04
N PHE A 316 8.03 -8.07 9.78
CA PHE A 316 6.66 -7.54 9.77
C PHE A 316 6.36 -6.60 10.93
N LYS A 317 7.38 -5.96 11.49
CA LYS A 317 7.22 -4.91 12.50
C LYS A 317 8.19 -3.77 12.23
N SER A 318 7.74 -2.55 12.47
CA SER A 318 8.50 -1.34 12.16
C SER A 318 8.72 -0.50 13.42
N SER A 319 9.77 0.31 13.41
CA SER A 319 10.05 1.28 14.48
C SER A 319 9.07 2.44 14.45
N THR A 320 8.60 2.81 13.27
CA THR A 320 7.49 3.74 13.05
C THR A 320 6.24 2.96 12.66
N LYS A 321 5.90 2.91 11.36
CA LYS A 321 4.73 2.23 10.80
C LYS A 321 5.02 1.75 9.39
N ASP A 322 4.60 0.50 9.12
CA ASP A 322 4.43 -0.09 7.80
C ASP A 322 5.64 0.09 6.85
N LEU A 323 6.85 -0.11 7.37
CA LEU A 323 8.08 -0.01 6.59
C LEU A 323 8.35 -1.34 5.88
N LEU A 324 8.44 -1.32 4.54
CA LEU A 324 8.61 -2.48 3.63
C LEU A 324 7.40 -3.41 3.51
N PHE A 325 6.78 -3.73 4.65
CA PHE A 325 5.58 -4.55 4.79
C PHE A 325 4.68 -3.90 5.84
N SER A 326 3.38 -4.19 5.79
CA SER A 326 2.47 -3.74 6.85
C SER A 326 2.80 -4.37 8.21
N ASP A 327 2.68 -3.58 9.28
CA ASP A 327 3.01 -3.99 10.65
C ASP A 327 2.00 -4.98 11.25
N ASP A 328 0.94 -5.34 10.53
CA ASP A 328 -0.05 -6.36 10.87
C ASP A 328 0.06 -7.61 9.99
N THR A 329 1.06 -7.66 9.11
CA THR A 329 1.38 -8.88 8.36
C THR A 329 1.71 -10.00 9.34
N GLU A 330 1.05 -11.13 9.18
CA GLU A 330 1.33 -12.36 9.90
C GLU A 330 2.38 -13.20 9.19
N CYS A 331 2.21 -13.33 7.88
CA CYS A 331 3.11 -14.07 7.01
C CYS A 331 2.97 -13.60 5.56
N LEU A 332 3.87 -14.10 4.72
CA LEU A 332 3.73 -14.04 3.27
C LEU A 332 3.19 -15.37 2.77
N ALA A 333 2.05 -15.34 2.07
CA ALA A 333 1.34 -16.52 1.60
C ALA A 333 1.48 -16.76 0.10
N ASN A 334 1.45 -18.03 -0.29
CA ASN A 334 1.41 -18.45 -1.68
C ASN A 334 0.11 -17.99 -2.35
N LEU A 335 0.25 -17.54 -3.60
CA LEU A 335 -0.85 -17.00 -4.40
C LEU A 335 -1.77 -18.06 -5.01
N GLN A 336 -1.49 -19.35 -4.79
CA GLN A 336 -2.17 -20.46 -5.47
C GLN A 336 -2.14 -20.27 -7.00
N ASP A 337 -3.30 -20.14 -7.66
CA ASP A 337 -3.41 -19.91 -9.10
C ASP A 337 -3.46 -18.42 -9.50
N LYS A 338 -3.39 -17.50 -8.53
CA LYS A 338 -3.48 -16.04 -8.71
C LYS A 338 -2.12 -15.38 -9.01
N THR A 339 -1.35 -15.97 -9.92
CA THR A 339 0.04 -15.53 -10.25
C THR A 339 0.12 -14.41 -11.29
N ILE A 340 -1.03 -13.89 -11.74
CA ILE A 340 -1.12 -12.71 -12.61
C ILE A 340 -1.99 -11.65 -11.95
N TYR A 341 -1.70 -10.38 -12.20
CA TYR A 341 -2.35 -9.28 -11.50
C TYR A 341 -3.87 -9.30 -11.67
N GLN A 342 -4.41 -9.71 -12.83
CA GLN A 342 -5.86 -9.75 -13.05
C GLN A 342 -6.55 -10.77 -12.14
N LYS A 343 -5.96 -11.96 -11.99
CA LYS A 343 -6.48 -13.00 -11.11
C LYS A 343 -6.31 -12.64 -9.63
N TYR A 344 -5.19 -12.00 -9.30
CA TYR A 344 -4.88 -11.59 -7.94
C TYR A 344 -5.84 -10.50 -7.44
N LEU A 345 -5.99 -9.44 -8.23
CA LEU A 345 -6.85 -8.30 -7.92
C LEU A 345 -8.34 -8.65 -7.99
N GLY A 346 -8.72 -9.55 -8.89
CA GLY A 346 -10.12 -9.95 -9.09
C GLY A 346 -10.93 -8.97 -9.94
N PRO A 347 -12.00 -9.44 -10.59
CA PRO A 347 -12.76 -8.66 -11.57
C PRO A 347 -13.49 -7.46 -10.94
N GLU A 348 -13.98 -7.58 -9.71
CA GLU A 348 -14.69 -6.51 -9.01
C GLU A 348 -13.77 -5.31 -8.78
N TYR A 349 -12.57 -5.55 -8.24
CA TYR A 349 -11.60 -4.49 -7.97
C TYR A 349 -11.04 -3.88 -9.26
N LEU A 350 -10.77 -4.69 -10.30
CA LEU A 350 -10.36 -4.18 -11.60
C LEU A 350 -11.40 -3.26 -12.24
N THR A 351 -12.68 -3.58 -12.07
CA THR A 351 -13.78 -2.73 -12.54
C THR A 351 -13.82 -1.41 -11.77
N ALA A 352 -13.63 -1.44 -10.46
CA ALA A 352 -13.57 -0.24 -9.63
C ALA A 352 -12.40 0.70 -10.05
N ILE A 353 -11.21 0.14 -10.29
CA ILE A 353 -10.05 0.93 -10.77
C ILE A 353 -10.32 1.50 -12.16
N ALA A 354 -10.89 0.71 -13.08
CA ALA A 354 -11.10 1.16 -14.46
C ALA A 354 -11.94 2.45 -14.53
N ASN A 355 -12.92 2.61 -13.63
CA ASN A 355 -13.78 3.80 -13.58
C ASN A 355 -13.03 5.07 -13.16
N VAL A 356 -12.11 4.96 -12.20
CA VAL A 356 -11.33 6.11 -11.69
C VAL A 356 -10.01 6.31 -12.43
N ARG A 357 -9.59 5.35 -13.26
CA ARG A 357 -8.29 5.37 -13.96
C ARG A 357 -8.09 6.64 -14.77
N GLN A 358 -9.10 7.09 -15.49
CA GLN A 358 -9.04 8.31 -16.29
C GLN A 358 -8.81 9.59 -15.47
N CYS A 359 -9.06 9.54 -14.16
CA CYS A 359 -8.85 10.63 -13.22
C CYS A 359 -7.49 10.57 -12.51
N LEU A 360 -6.68 9.55 -12.79
CA LEU A 360 -5.39 9.31 -12.17
C LEU A 360 -4.26 9.53 -13.19
N PRO A 361 -3.71 10.75 -13.33
CA PRO A 361 -2.52 10.92 -14.16
C PRO A 361 -1.37 10.11 -13.55
N SER A 362 -0.80 9.18 -14.31
CA SER A 362 0.37 8.38 -13.91
C SER A 362 1.26 8.22 -15.14
N GLU A 363 2.38 8.95 -15.12
CA GLU A 363 3.34 8.92 -16.23
C GLU A 363 3.90 7.51 -16.47
N LEU A 364 4.09 6.75 -15.39
CA LEU A 364 4.57 5.37 -15.47
C LEU A 364 3.55 4.48 -16.18
N LEU A 365 2.28 4.56 -15.77
CA LEU A 365 1.24 3.71 -16.35
C LEU A 365 0.98 4.07 -17.82
N ASP A 366 1.04 5.35 -18.17
CA ASP A 366 0.93 5.79 -19.56
C ASP A 366 2.13 5.27 -20.39
N ALA A 367 3.35 5.34 -19.84
CA ALA A 367 4.54 4.76 -20.47
C ALA A 367 4.44 3.24 -20.69
N CYS A 368 3.88 2.51 -19.72
CA CYS A 368 3.73 1.06 -19.81
C CYS A 368 2.61 0.62 -20.76
N THR A 369 1.59 1.46 -20.99
CA THR A 369 0.43 1.11 -21.83
C THR A 369 0.59 1.50 -23.31
N LEU A 370 1.51 2.42 -23.64
CA LEU A 370 1.82 2.83 -25.02
C LEU A 370 2.32 1.69 -25.92
N HIS A 371 2.78 0.58 -25.36
CA HIS A 371 3.25 -0.60 -26.10
C HIS A 371 2.22 -1.75 -26.18
N GLY A 372 1.01 -1.55 -25.62
CA GLY A 372 -0.03 -2.57 -25.54
C GLY A 372 -1.15 -2.46 -26.59
N SER A 373 -1.03 -1.54 -27.54
CA SER A 373 -2.02 -1.27 -28.60
C SER A 373 -1.53 -1.68 -29.98
#